data_AF-A0A9E4AJW4-F1
#
_entry.id   AF-A0A9E4AJW4-F1
#
_cell.length_a   1.000
_cell.length_b   1.000
_cell.length_c   1.000
_cell.angle_alpha   90.00
_cell.angle_beta   90.00
_cell.angle_gamma   90.00
#
_symmetry.space_group_name_H-M   'P 1'
#
loop_
_entity.id
_entity.type
_entity.pdbx_description
1 polymer ?
#
loop_
_entity_poly.entity_id
_entity_poly.type
_entity_poly.pdbx_seq_one_letter_code
_entity_poly.pdbx_strand_id
1 'polypeptide(L)'
;MDDSNPLHWSFDYNHGSQNPEFAQELIKLLHGYDSESVTHHTGAEKRYTKHVYQILPNFWRGYKRRDNQGKALNIGMVIIERQKDNNDIWNYNVRYQNTTSGEDLQFEFHCQDECYRPLRDSWHVAAQNSCSDRYSRLKWDGHLIPDAEVRLRINGTEITAGTVDNSLPLTCNWALFDVIPALAEKMKDSGDNVDIALLEDLEQFRPKCKLGFLDSVQSPIQLDGYYLYGTGVLPSYWWVGVNGDIVIVSSVFETLVLKKKVGDTS
;
A
#
# COMPACT_ATOMS: atom_id res chain seq x y z
N MET A 1 -3.88 -36.72 4.09
CA MET A 1 -4.97 -35.75 3.94
C MET A 1 -4.30 -34.47 3.51
N ASP A 2 -4.55 -34.06 2.27
CA ASP A 2 -4.01 -32.82 1.71
C ASP A 2 -4.74 -31.64 2.36
N ASP A 3 -4.09 -31.00 3.33
CA ASP A 3 -4.49 -29.69 3.86
C ASP A 3 -4.03 -28.57 2.91
N SER A 4 -4.29 -28.72 1.61
CA SER A 4 -4.23 -27.61 0.68
C SER A 4 -5.50 -26.79 0.88
N ASN A 5 -5.60 -26.08 2.00
CA ASN A 5 -6.60 -25.03 2.15
C ASN A 5 -6.15 -23.89 1.24
N PRO A 6 -6.80 -23.67 0.08
CA PRO A 6 -6.48 -22.49 -0.71
C PRO A 6 -6.76 -21.29 0.18
N LEU A 7 -5.73 -20.48 0.41
CA LEU A 7 -5.87 -19.20 1.10
C LEU A 7 -7.03 -18.46 0.41
N HIS A 8 -8.14 -18.28 1.10
CA HIS A 8 -9.42 -17.81 0.54
C HIS A 8 -9.34 -16.37 -0.02
N TRP A 9 -8.22 -15.70 0.22
CA TRP A 9 -7.83 -14.37 -0.27
C TRP A 9 -6.86 -14.42 -1.46
N SER A 10 -6.39 -15.61 -1.85
CA SER A 10 -5.79 -15.82 -3.16
C SER A 10 -6.92 -15.94 -4.17
N PHE A 11 -6.97 -15.03 -5.14
CA PHE A 11 -7.84 -15.20 -6.31
C PHE A 11 -7.58 -16.59 -6.90
N ASP A 12 -8.62 -17.31 -7.32
CA ASP A 12 -8.45 -18.67 -7.85
C ASP A 12 -7.64 -18.63 -9.16
N TYR A 13 -6.32 -18.84 -9.02
CA TYR A 13 -5.36 -18.89 -10.13
C TYR A 13 -5.34 -20.29 -10.79
N ASN A 14 -6.03 -21.28 -10.24
CA ASN A 14 -5.88 -22.70 -10.60
C ASN A 14 -6.83 -23.17 -11.71
N HIS A 15 -7.73 -22.32 -12.20
CA HIS A 15 -8.52 -22.60 -13.40
C HIS A 15 -7.70 -22.38 -14.70
N GLY A 16 -6.71 -23.25 -14.88
CA GLY A 16 -5.99 -23.48 -16.13
C GLY A 16 -4.51 -23.09 -16.09
N SER A 17 -3.66 -24.02 -15.63
CA SER A 17 -2.20 -24.10 -15.83
C SER A 17 -1.50 -22.79 -16.22
N GLN A 18 -1.40 -21.83 -15.30
CA GLN A 18 -0.69 -20.59 -15.56
C GLN A 18 0.75 -20.74 -15.09
N ASN A 19 1.64 -21.08 -16.01
CA ASN A 19 3.03 -20.66 -15.86
C ASN A 19 3.05 -19.13 -15.96
N PRO A 20 3.62 -18.40 -14.98
CA PRO A 20 4.34 -18.88 -13.77
C PRO A 20 3.46 -19.16 -12.53
N GLU A 21 3.96 -20.03 -11.64
CA GLU A 21 3.31 -20.41 -10.37
C GLU A 21 3.34 -19.28 -9.31
N PHE A 22 2.26 -18.52 -9.21
CA PHE A 22 2.12 -17.37 -8.29
C PHE A 22 2.43 -17.71 -6.83
N ALA A 23 1.85 -18.81 -6.33
CA ALA A 23 2.04 -19.23 -4.94
C ALA A 23 3.53 -19.49 -4.61
N GLN A 24 4.28 -20.13 -5.52
CA GLN A 24 5.70 -20.39 -5.31
C GLN A 24 6.52 -19.09 -5.26
N GLU A 25 6.26 -18.13 -6.16
CA GLU A 25 6.98 -16.85 -6.16
C GLU A 25 6.63 -16.02 -4.91
N LEU A 26 5.37 -16.02 -4.48
CA LEU A 26 4.96 -15.39 -3.22
C LEU A 26 5.71 -16.00 -2.03
N ILE A 27 5.68 -17.32 -1.86
CA ILE A 27 6.37 -18.02 -0.77
C ILE A 27 7.88 -17.72 -0.78
N LYS A 28 8.50 -17.74 -1.96
CA LYS A 28 9.92 -17.41 -2.14
C LYS A 28 10.24 -15.98 -1.69
N LEU A 29 9.40 -15.00 -2.02
CA LEU A 29 9.58 -13.62 -1.57
C LEU A 29 9.43 -13.48 -0.05
N LEU A 30 8.44 -14.15 0.53
CA LEU A 30 8.22 -14.15 1.98
C LEU A 30 9.42 -14.75 2.74
N HIS A 31 9.98 -15.87 2.28
CA HIS A 31 11.19 -16.44 2.88
C HIS A 31 12.42 -15.55 2.71
N GLY A 32 12.54 -14.84 1.58
CA GLY A 32 13.63 -13.89 1.34
C GLY A 32 13.62 -12.74 2.36
N TYR A 33 12.44 -12.22 2.68
CA TYR A 33 12.26 -11.15 3.66
C TYR A 33 12.65 -11.56 5.09
N ASP A 34 12.19 -12.73 5.55
CA ASP A 34 12.43 -13.20 6.92
C ASP A 34 13.94 -13.30 7.23
N SER A 35 14.73 -13.73 6.25
CA SER A 35 16.18 -13.88 6.37
C SER A 35 16.98 -12.57 6.52
N GLU A 36 16.46 -11.43 6.04
CA GLU A 36 17.10 -10.11 6.20
C GLU A 36 16.68 -9.38 7.49
N SER A 37 15.63 -9.85 8.17
CA SER A 37 14.97 -9.13 9.27
C SER A 37 15.53 -9.40 10.69
N VAL A 38 16.52 -10.29 10.81
CA VAL A 38 17.03 -10.81 12.11
C VAL A 38 17.87 -9.79 12.93
N THR A 39 18.11 -8.58 12.44
CA THR A 39 18.74 -7.52 13.25
C THR A 39 17.72 -6.80 14.14
N HIS A 40 17.53 -7.33 15.35
CA HIS A 40 16.81 -6.68 16.43
C HIS A 40 17.44 -5.34 16.81
N HIS A 41 16.65 -4.26 16.72
CA HIS A 41 16.95 -2.99 17.37
C HIS A 41 15.79 -2.59 18.27
N THR A 42 15.99 -2.80 19.57
CA THR A 42 15.19 -2.26 20.66
C THR A 42 15.66 -0.85 20.99
N GLY A 43 14.75 0.13 20.95
CA GLY A 43 14.82 1.31 21.84
C GLY A 43 15.10 2.68 21.23
N ALA A 44 15.37 2.81 19.93
CA ALA A 44 15.46 4.13 19.29
C ALA A 44 14.15 4.47 18.56
N GLU A 45 13.67 5.70 18.73
CA GLU A 45 12.57 6.25 17.92
C GLU A 45 13.03 6.25 16.46
N LYS A 46 12.43 5.38 15.63
CA LYS A 46 12.78 5.27 14.20
C LYS A 46 12.43 6.58 13.52
N ARG A 47 13.43 7.33 13.07
CA ARG A 47 13.24 8.59 12.37
C ARG A 47 13.19 8.41 10.87
N TYR A 48 13.75 7.32 10.36
CA TYR A 48 13.69 6.99 8.95
C TYR A 48 13.40 5.51 8.71
N THR A 49 12.57 5.22 7.71
CA THR A 49 12.31 3.86 7.23
C THR A 49 11.99 3.85 5.75
N LYS A 50 12.64 2.97 5.01
CA LYS A 50 12.41 2.68 3.59
C LYS A 50 11.99 1.24 3.39
N HIS A 51 10.80 1.02 2.86
CA HIS A 51 10.34 -0.30 2.43
C HIS A 51 10.35 -0.38 0.90
N VAL A 52 10.76 -1.54 0.38
CA VAL A 52 10.71 -1.84 -1.04
C VAL A 52 9.83 -3.07 -1.23
N TYR A 53 8.76 -2.90 -2.00
CA TYR A 53 7.81 -3.94 -2.37
C TYR A 53 8.01 -4.33 -3.83
N GLN A 54 7.90 -5.63 -4.11
CA GLN A 54 7.76 -6.15 -5.47
C GLN A 54 6.28 -6.26 -5.82
N ILE A 55 5.91 -5.89 -7.04
CA ILE A 55 4.53 -5.98 -7.53
C ILE A 55 4.36 -7.30 -8.29
N LEU A 56 3.37 -8.08 -7.89
CA LEU A 56 2.90 -9.28 -8.58
C LEU A 56 1.49 -9.03 -9.15
N PRO A 57 1.18 -9.47 -10.38
CA PRO A 57 -0.13 -9.30 -10.97
C PRO A 57 -1.14 -10.32 -10.43
N ASN A 58 -2.35 -9.86 -10.09
CA ASN A 58 -3.45 -10.75 -9.69
C ASN A 58 -4.24 -11.33 -10.88
N PHE A 59 -3.94 -10.90 -12.11
CA PHE A 59 -4.56 -11.43 -13.33
C PHE A 59 -3.56 -11.60 -14.47
N TRP A 60 -2.74 -12.66 -14.44
CA TRP A 60 -1.63 -12.86 -15.38
C TRP A 60 -2.02 -12.88 -16.88
N ARG A 61 -3.23 -13.31 -17.24
CA ARG A 61 -3.68 -13.39 -18.65
C ARG A 61 -3.66 -12.04 -19.38
N GLY A 62 -3.79 -10.91 -18.66
CA GLY A 62 -3.75 -9.56 -19.24
C GLY A 62 -2.33 -8.98 -19.44
N TYR A 63 -1.31 -9.56 -18.80
CA TYR A 63 0.05 -8.99 -18.72
C TYR A 63 1.06 -9.68 -19.65
N LYS A 64 0.61 -10.56 -20.55
CA LYS A 64 1.45 -11.18 -21.59
C LYS A 64 1.91 -10.13 -22.63
N ARG A 65 2.99 -9.40 -22.34
CA ARG A 65 3.78 -8.74 -23.41
C ARG A 65 4.37 -9.83 -24.30
N ARG A 66 4.28 -9.67 -25.63
CA ARG A 66 4.77 -10.64 -26.63
C ARG A 66 6.25 -11.03 -26.45
N ASP A 67 7.03 -10.21 -25.73
CA ASP A 67 8.46 -10.40 -25.52
C ASP A 67 8.84 -10.84 -24.09
N ASN A 68 7.88 -10.94 -23.14
CA ASN A 68 8.13 -11.48 -21.80
C ASN A 68 7.97 -13.01 -21.81
N GLN A 69 8.95 -13.68 -22.43
CA GLN A 69 9.18 -15.12 -22.24
C GLN A 69 9.88 -15.42 -20.90
N GLY A 70 10.15 -14.40 -20.09
CA GLY A 70 10.74 -14.54 -18.76
C GLY A 70 9.74 -15.13 -17.76
N LYS A 71 10.18 -16.16 -17.03
CA LYS A 71 9.44 -16.85 -15.95
C LYS A 71 9.13 -15.97 -14.72
N ALA A 72 9.41 -14.66 -14.75
CA ALA A 72 9.31 -13.78 -13.59
C ALA A 72 7.94 -13.08 -13.54
N LEU A 73 7.21 -13.24 -12.42
CA LEU A 73 5.92 -12.59 -12.15
C LEU A 73 6.06 -11.13 -11.72
N ASN A 74 7.28 -10.62 -11.58
CA ASN A 74 7.53 -9.25 -11.20
C ASN A 74 7.07 -8.29 -12.32
N ILE A 75 6.08 -7.46 -12.04
CA ILE A 75 5.59 -6.43 -12.97
C ILE A 75 6.04 -5.02 -12.57
N GLY A 76 6.75 -4.85 -11.45
CA GLY A 76 7.10 -3.54 -10.95
C GLY A 76 7.58 -3.52 -9.50
N MET A 77 7.70 -2.32 -8.97
CA MET A 77 8.09 -2.09 -7.58
C MET A 77 7.40 -0.88 -6.98
N VAL A 78 7.25 -0.92 -5.65
CA VAL A 78 6.87 0.24 -4.85
C VAL A 78 7.98 0.51 -3.84
N ILE A 79 8.37 1.77 -3.69
CA ILE A 79 9.28 2.23 -2.66
C ILE A 79 8.50 3.20 -1.78
N ILE A 80 8.50 2.95 -0.47
CA ILE A 80 7.87 3.82 0.53
C ILE A 80 8.97 4.30 1.48
N GLU A 81 9.39 5.54 1.31
CA GLU A 81 10.33 6.23 2.20
C GLU A 81 9.54 7.11 3.17
N ARG A 82 9.83 6.96 4.45
CA ARG A 82 9.19 7.67 5.56
C ARG A 82 10.26 8.30 6.42
N GLN A 83 10.09 9.58 6.73
CA GLN A 83 10.98 10.30 7.63
C GLN A 83 10.18 11.15 8.63
N LYS A 84 10.40 10.93 9.93
CA LYS A 84 9.83 11.76 10.98
C LYS A 84 10.69 13.01 11.17
N ASP A 85 10.08 14.18 11.10
CA ASP A 85 10.74 15.43 11.45
C ASP A 85 10.71 15.70 12.97
N ASN A 86 11.29 16.82 13.40
CA ASN A 86 11.33 17.19 14.82
C ASN A 86 10.00 17.79 15.33
N ASN A 87 8.99 17.96 14.47
CA ASN A 87 7.70 18.60 14.77
C ASN A 87 6.55 17.57 14.82
N ASP A 88 6.87 16.29 15.01
CA ASP A 88 5.91 15.18 14.98
C ASP A 88 5.14 15.07 13.65
N ILE A 89 5.81 15.38 12.53
CA ILE A 89 5.28 15.20 11.17
C ILE A 89 6.05 14.07 10.48
N TRP A 90 5.31 13.14 9.88
CA TRP A 90 5.86 12.16 8.97
C TRP A 90 5.85 12.69 7.55
N ASN A 91 7.02 12.63 6.91
CA ASN A 91 7.23 12.95 5.51
C ASN A 91 7.24 11.63 4.72
N TYR A 92 6.39 11.53 3.72
CA TYR A 92 6.29 10.36 2.85
C TYR A 92 6.78 10.71 1.46
N ASN A 93 7.70 9.90 0.93
CA ASN A 93 8.05 9.86 -0.48
C ASN A 93 7.78 8.44 -0.99
N VAL A 94 6.79 8.33 -1.87
CA VAL A 94 6.38 7.04 -2.43
C VAL A 94 6.65 7.03 -3.91
N ARG A 95 7.31 5.98 -4.39
CA ARG A 95 7.47 5.71 -5.81
C ARG A 95 6.80 4.41 -6.18
N TYR A 96 5.83 4.46 -7.07
CA TYR A 96 5.17 3.31 -7.66
C TYR A 96 5.62 3.18 -9.11
N GLN A 97 6.14 2.03 -9.50
CA GLN A 97 6.54 1.77 -10.88
C GLN A 97 5.98 0.43 -11.37
N ASN A 98 5.13 0.48 -12.39
CA ASN A 98 4.62 -0.69 -13.07
C ASN A 98 5.22 -0.78 -14.48
N THR A 99 6.18 -1.68 -14.65
CA THR A 99 6.91 -1.85 -15.92
C THR A 99 6.05 -2.42 -17.04
N THR A 100 4.89 -3.03 -16.72
CA THR A 100 4.00 -3.58 -17.74
C THR A 100 3.02 -2.54 -18.28
N SER A 101 2.40 -1.74 -17.40
CA SER A 101 1.56 -0.60 -17.81
C SER A 101 2.39 0.61 -18.23
N GLY A 102 3.67 0.66 -17.86
CA GLY A 102 4.58 1.78 -18.12
C GLY A 102 4.39 2.96 -17.17
N GLU A 103 3.53 2.83 -16.15
CA GLU A 103 3.29 3.85 -15.13
C GLU A 103 4.47 3.99 -14.17
N ASP A 104 4.83 5.24 -13.88
CA ASP A 104 5.77 5.65 -12.84
C ASP A 104 5.13 6.84 -12.12
N LEU A 105 4.73 6.63 -10.86
CA LEU A 105 4.08 7.62 -10.00
C LEU A 105 5.02 7.96 -8.85
N GLN A 106 5.13 9.23 -8.54
CA GLN A 106 5.82 9.75 -7.38
C GLN A 106 4.85 10.58 -6.55
N PHE A 107 4.74 10.26 -5.27
CA PHE A 107 3.87 10.94 -4.31
C PHE A 107 4.73 11.52 -3.19
N GLU A 108 4.47 12.78 -2.86
CA GLU A 108 5.11 13.50 -1.76
C GLU A 108 4.03 14.12 -0.88
N PHE A 109 3.97 13.70 0.38
CA PHE A 109 2.93 14.17 1.31
C PHE A 109 3.38 14.08 2.77
N HIS A 110 2.59 14.71 3.63
CA HIS A 110 2.87 14.82 5.06
C HIS A 110 1.68 14.32 5.88
N CYS A 111 1.96 13.67 7.00
CA CYS A 111 0.95 13.27 7.97
C CYS A 111 1.37 13.66 9.38
N GLN A 112 0.42 13.92 10.27
CA GLN A 112 0.72 14.03 11.70
C GLN A 112 1.15 12.66 12.26
N ASP A 113 2.02 12.66 13.27
CA ASP A 113 2.39 11.46 14.04
C ASP A 113 1.29 11.03 15.01
N GLU A 114 0.14 10.66 14.46
CA GLU A 114 -0.99 10.06 15.17
C GLU A 114 -1.31 8.70 14.57
N CYS A 115 -2.05 7.84 15.28
CA CYS A 115 -2.32 6.46 14.83
C CYS A 115 -2.99 6.38 13.45
N TYR A 116 -3.78 7.40 13.07
CA TYR A 116 -4.47 7.45 11.78
C TYR A 116 -3.66 8.11 10.66
N ARG A 117 -2.46 8.64 10.98
CA ARG A 117 -1.61 9.41 10.07
C ARG A 117 -2.44 10.41 9.25
N PRO A 118 -3.17 11.33 9.92
CA PRO A 118 -4.04 12.25 9.20
C PRO A 118 -3.21 13.13 8.28
N LEU A 119 -3.67 13.26 7.03
CA LEU A 119 -3.01 14.04 5.98
C LEU A 119 -2.93 15.51 6.41
N ARG A 120 -1.77 16.13 6.18
CA ARG A 120 -1.47 17.51 6.58
C ARG A 120 -0.95 18.31 5.39
N ASP A 121 -1.16 19.62 5.45
CA ASP A 121 -0.60 20.61 4.55
C ASP A 121 -0.95 20.30 3.08
N SER A 122 0.00 20.57 2.17
CA SER A 122 -0.15 20.26 0.75
C SER A 122 0.60 18.98 0.40
N TRP A 123 0.18 18.36 -0.69
CA TRP A 123 0.84 17.19 -1.27
C TRP A 123 1.08 17.39 -2.76
N HIS A 124 2.02 16.62 -3.30
CA HIS A 124 2.39 16.65 -4.70
C HIS A 124 2.34 15.24 -5.29
N VAL A 125 1.85 15.14 -6.52
CA VAL A 125 1.93 13.92 -7.30
C VAL A 125 2.48 14.22 -8.68
N ALA A 126 3.45 13.40 -9.10
CA ALA A 126 3.99 13.39 -10.45
C ALA A 126 3.78 12.02 -11.07
N ALA A 127 3.10 12.01 -12.21
CA ALA A 127 2.79 10.81 -12.95
C ALA A 127 3.49 10.85 -14.32
N GLN A 128 4.15 9.76 -14.68
CA GLN A 128 4.72 9.54 -16.00
C GLN A 128 4.22 8.20 -16.55
N ASN A 129 3.94 8.16 -17.85
CA ASN A 129 3.64 6.92 -18.56
C ASN A 129 4.58 6.77 -19.75
N SER A 130 5.22 5.61 -19.83
CA SER A 130 6.18 5.24 -20.87
C SER A 130 5.57 4.38 -21.98
N CYS A 131 4.30 3.97 -21.85
CA CYS A 131 3.56 3.35 -22.93
C CYS A 131 3.11 4.39 -23.96
N SER A 132 2.82 3.95 -25.18
CA SER A 132 2.43 4.78 -26.33
C SER A 132 1.00 5.33 -26.21
N ASP A 133 0.61 5.81 -25.03
CA ASP A 133 -0.67 6.46 -24.78
C ASP A 133 -0.56 7.99 -24.90
N ARG A 134 -1.69 8.69 -24.92
CA ARG A 134 -1.78 10.14 -25.15
C ARG A 134 -1.25 10.99 -23.99
N TYR A 135 -1.16 10.42 -22.79
CA TYR A 135 -0.56 11.08 -21.63
C TYR A 135 0.86 10.52 -21.43
N SER A 136 1.86 11.39 -21.51
CA SER A 136 3.24 11.03 -21.17
C SER A 136 3.61 11.49 -19.76
N ARG A 137 3.07 12.63 -19.31
CA ARG A 137 3.34 13.23 -17.99
C ARG A 137 2.15 14.06 -17.51
N LEU A 138 1.88 14.01 -16.21
CA LEU A 138 0.85 14.78 -15.52
C LEU A 138 1.36 15.08 -14.11
N LYS A 139 1.03 16.25 -13.59
CA LYS A 139 1.35 16.64 -12.22
C LYS A 139 0.17 17.34 -11.61
N TRP A 140 -0.01 17.12 -10.31
CA TRP A 140 -0.98 17.87 -9.54
C TRP A 140 -0.50 18.08 -8.11
N ASP A 141 -0.96 19.17 -7.55
CA ASP A 141 -0.82 19.47 -6.14
C ASP A 141 -2.19 19.34 -5.49
N GLY A 142 -2.25 18.97 -4.23
CA GLY A 142 -3.49 19.06 -3.47
C GLY A 142 -3.25 19.61 -2.08
N HIS A 143 -4.32 20.05 -1.45
CA HIS A 143 -4.29 20.59 -0.09
C HIS A 143 -5.68 20.49 0.55
N LEU A 144 -5.69 20.57 1.88
CA LEU A 144 -6.90 20.76 2.67
C LEU A 144 -7.09 22.26 2.94
N ILE A 145 -8.31 22.76 2.74
CA ILE A 145 -8.71 24.09 3.18
C ILE A 145 -9.45 24.02 4.54
N PRO A 146 -9.64 25.14 5.28
CA PRO A 146 -10.17 25.13 6.64
C PRO A 146 -11.52 24.42 6.85
N ASP A 147 -12.36 24.31 5.82
CA ASP A 147 -13.66 23.61 5.87
C ASP A 147 -13.54 22.10 5.59
N ALA A 148 -12.34 21.53 5.73
CA ALA A 148 -12.01 20.14 5.43
C ALA A 148 -12.33 19.72 3.99
N GLU A 149 -12.37 20.69 3.07
CA GLU A 149 -12.51 20.42 1.64
C GLU A 149 -11.14 20.10 1.03
N VAL A 150 -11.11 19.00 0.27
CA VAL A 150 -9.96 18.53 -0.48
C VAL A 150 -9.96 19.23 -1.83
N ARG A 151 -8.90 20.02 -2.09
CA ARG A 151 -8.69 20.74 -3.35
C ARG A 151 -7.52 20.15 -4.09
N LEU A 152 -7.67 19.98 -5.40
CA LEU A 152 -6.60 19.57 -6.32
C LEU A 152 -6.35 20.66 -7.34
N ARG A 153 -5.08 20.95 -7.62
CA ARG A 153 -4.63 21.86 -8.66
C ARG A 153 -3.96 21.06 -9.77
N ILE A 154 -4.62 20.97 -10.92
CA ILE A 154 -4.17 20.21 -12.08
C ILE A 154 -4.02 21.20 -13.25
N ASN A 155 -2.80 21.32 -13.80
CA ASN A 155 -2.51 22.26 -14.89
C ASN A 155 -3.01 23.70 -14.64
N GLY A 156 -2.87 24.18 -13.41
CA GLY A 156 -3.30 25.53 -13.00
C GLY A 156 -4.81 25.68 -12.76
N THR A 157 -5.62 24.64 -12.97
CA THR A 157 -7.05 24.62 -12.65
C THR A 157 -7.25 23.97 -11.28
N GLU A 158 -8.05 24.60 -10.43
CA GLU A 158 -8.37 24.07 -9.11
C GLU A 158 -9.76 23.43 -9.10
N ILE A 159 -9.85 22.20 -8.59
CA ILE A 159 -11.08 21.41 -8.51
C ILE A 159 -11.31 20.91 -7.08
N THR A 160 -12.56 20.77 -6.69
CA THR A 160 -12.95 20.09 -5.44
C THR A 160 -12.97 18.58 -5.68
N ALA A 161 -12.17 17.84 -4.92
CA ALA A 161 -12.22 16.37 -4.89
C ALA A 161 -13.29 15.85 -3.91
N GLY A 162 -13.58 16.63 -2.86
CA GLY A 162 -14.66 16.35 -1.92
C GLY A 162 -14.49 17.07 -0.59
N THR A 163 -15.37 16.80 0.35
CA THR A 163 -15.33 17.36 1.71
C THR A 163 -15.29 16.24 2.73
N VAL A 164 -14.32 16.31 3.65
CA VAL A 164 -14.15 15.35 4.73
C VAL A 164 -15.16 15.65 5.83
N ASP A 165 -15.79 14.61 6.36
CA ASP A 165 -16.54 14.72 7.62
C ASP A 165 -15.54 14.97 8.76
N ASN A 166 -15.67 16.10 9.47
CA ASN A 166 -14.77 16.47 10.57
C ASN A 166 -14.72 15.45 11.71
N SER A 167 -15.65 14.50 11.77
CA SER A 167 -15.63 13.38 12.72
C SER A 167 -14.73 12.21 12.29
N LEU A 168 -14.25 12.19 11.04
CA LEU A 168 -13.43 11.13 10.48
C LEU A 168 -12.00 11.61 10.18
N PRO A 169 -10.97 10.81 10.51
CA PRO A 169 -9.61 11.10 10.07
C PRO A 169 -9.51 10.91 8.55
N LEU A 170 -8.95 11.90 7.84
CA LEU A 170 -8.54 11.76 6.45
C LEU A 170 -7.11 11.23 6.38
N THR A 171 -6.91 10.09 5.73
CA THR A 171 -5.57 9.51 5.48
C THR A 171 -5.36 9.22 3.99
N CYS A 172 -4.15 8.82 3.63
CA CYS A 172 -3.79 8.35 2.29
C CYS A 172 -3.61 6.83 2.29
N ASN A 173 -3.92 6.14 1.18
CA ASN A 173 -3.69 4.69 1.05
C ASN A 173 -2.23 4.31 1.32
N TRP A 174 -1.29 5.17 0.95
CA TRP A 174 0.12 4.94 1.21
C TRP A 174 0.52 5.11 2.69
N ALA A 175 -0.24 5.87 3.47
CA ALA A 175 -0.04 5.97 4.91
C ALA A 175 -0.58 4.73 5.67
N LEU A 176 -1.43 3.91 5.03
CA LEU A 176 -1.96 2.68 5.63
C LEU A 176 -0.89 1.68 6.02
N PHE A 177 0.28 1.76 5.39
CA PHE A 177 1.47 0.99 5.76
C PHE A 177 1.93 1.22 7.21
N ASP A 178 1.54 2.36 7.81
CA ASP A 178 1.79 2.66 9.22
C ASP A 178 0.49 2.65 10.05
N VAL A 179 -0.65 3.08 9.47
CA VAL A 179 -1.94 3.14 10.17
C VAL A 179 -2.42 1.75 10.59
N ILE A 180 -2.34 0.76 9.68
CA ILE A 180 -2.85 -0.60 9.98
C ILE A 180 -2.05 -1.22 11.14
N PRO A 181 -0.70 -1.23 11.13
CA PRO A 181 0.07 -1.69 12.29
C PRO A 181 -0.22 -0.89 13.58
N ALA A 182 -0.37 0.44 13.51
CA ALA A 182 -0.65 1.26 14.68
C ALA A 182 -2.02 0.98 15.32
N LEU A 183 -2.98 0.48 14.54
CA LEU A 183 -4.33 0.16 14.97
C LEU A 183 -4.57 -1.36 15.11
N ALA A 184 -3.56 -2.19 14.88
CA ALA A 184 -3.64 -3.64 14.81
C ALA A 184 -4.30 -4.27 16.05
N GLU A 185 -3.76 -3.98 17.24
CA GLU A 185 -4.26 -4.49 18.52
C GLU A 185 -5.71 -4.04 18.76
N LYS A 186 -6.01 -2.76 18.52
CA LYS A 186 -7.38 -2.23 18.66
C LYS A 186 -8.37 -2.99 17.79
N MET A 187 -8.05 -3.21 16.51
CA MET A 187 -8.92 -3.93 15.58
C MET A 187 -9.07 -5.41 15.95
N LYS A 188 -8.04 -6.03 16.52
CA LYS A 188 -8.04 -7.43 16.93
C LYS A 188 -8.83 -7.66 18.23
N ASP A 189 -8.64 -6.80 19.22
CA ASP A 189 -9.26 -6.94 20.55
C ASP A 189 -10.73 -6.53 20.58
N SER A 190 -11.07 -5.44 19.89
CA SER A 190 -12.46 -4.94 19.90
C SER A 190 -13.38 -5.73 18.98
N GLY A 191 -12.83 -6.33 17.92
CA GLY A 191 -13.61 -6.85 16.79
C GLY A 191 -14.37 -5.75 16.03
N ASP A 192 -14.18 -4.48 16.39
CA ASP A 192 -14.84 -3.34 15.79
C ASP A 192 -14.06 -2.84 14.58
N ASN A 193 -14.83 -2.32 13.61
CA ASN A 193 -14.26 -1.65 12.46
C ASN A 193 -13.84 -0.22 12.82
N VAL A 194 -12.76 0.21 12.19
CA VAL A 194 -12.29 1.59 12.25
C VAL A 194 -12.79 2.33 11.02
N ASP A 195 -13.63 3.34 11.23
CA ASP A 195 -14.07 4.24 10.18
C ASP A 195 -12.98 5.27 9.84
N ILE A 196 -12.69 5.42 8.55
CA ILE A 196 -11.72 6.39 8.02
C ILE A 196 -12.24 7.02 6.72
N ALA A 197 -11.75 8.22 6.43
CA ALA A 197 -11.83 8.82 5.11
C ALA A 197 -10.47 8.65 4.41
N LEU A 198 -10.50 8.39 3.10
CA LEU A 198 -9.31 8.06 2.32
C LEU A 198 -9.17 9.00 1.13
N LEU A 199 -7.97 9.49 0.90
CA LEU A 199 -7.58 10.10 -0.37
C LEU A 199 -6.69 9.11 -1.12
N GLU A 200 -7.34 8.30 -1.96
CA GLU A 200 -6.70 7.26 -2.76
C GLU A 200 -5.78 7.91 -3.79
N ASP A 201 -4.50 7.52 -3.75
CA ASP A 201 -3.41 8.04 -4.58
C ASP A 201 -3.33 9.59 -4.60
N LEU A 202 -3.75 10.20 -3.48
CA LEU A 202 -3.77 11.65 -3.29
C LEU A 202 -4.62 12.41 -4.32
N GLU A 203 -5.60 11.73 -4.91
CA GLU A 203 -6.50 12.28 -5.94
C GLU A 203 -7.98 11.95 -5.64
N GLN A 204 -8.30 10.67 -5.42
CA GLN A 204 -9.69 10.22 -5.38
C GLN A 204 -10.19 10.16 -3.95
N PHE A 205 -11.14 11.03 -3.61
CA PHE A 205 -11.70 11.08 -2.26
C PHE A 205 -12.73 9.97 -2.02
N ARG A 206 -12.55 9.25 -0.91
CA ARG A 206 -13.35 8.11 -0.45
C ARG A 206 -13.83 8.38 0.97
N PRO A 207 -15.07 8.91 1.15
CA PRO A 207 -15.49 9.47 2.43
C PRO A 207 -15.83 8.45 3.52
N LYS A 208 -16.08 7.18 3.15
CA LYS A 208 -16.62 6.17 4.07
C LYS A 208 -15.95 4.83 3.81
N CYS A 209 -14.81 4.65 4.46
CA CYS A 209 -14.03 3.42 4.41
C CYS A 209 -13.92 2.81 5.80
N LYS A 210 -13.71 1.50 5.83
CA LYS A 210 -13.59 0.69 7.04
C LYS A 210 -12.35 -0.17 6.98
N LEU A 211 -11.57 -0.10 8.04
CA LEU A 211 -10.52 -1.06 8.35
C LEU A 211 -11.01 -2.04 9.41
N GLY A 212 -10.62 -3.30 9.29
CA GLY A 212 -10.95 -4.31 10.29
C GLY A 212 -9.99 -5.49 10.24
N PHE A 213 -9.98 -6.28 11.31
CA PHE A 213 -9.26 -7.54 11.37
C PHE A 213 -9.96 -8.60 10.53
N LEU A 214 -9.17 -9.40 9.81
CA LEU A 214 -9.65 -10.48 8.95
C LEU A 214 -9.43 -11.85 9.60
N ASP A 215 -8.16 -12.24 9.75
CA ASP A 215 -7.76 -13.59 10.20
C ASP A 215 -6.26 -13.61 10.56
N SER A 216 -5.79 -14.67 11.21
CA SER A 216 -4.37 -14.92 11.48
C SER A 216 -3.91 -16.21 10.78
N VAL A 217 -2.80 -16.15 10.05
CA VAL A 217 -2.18 -17.30 9.39
C VAL A 217 -0.84 -17.60 10.06
N GLN A 218 -0.52 -18.88 10.27
CA GLN A 218 0.71 -19.31 10.96
C GLN A 218 1.78 -19.89 10.03
N SER A 219 1.41 -20.29 8.80
CA SER A 219 2.30 -20.95 7.84
C SER A 219 2.11 -20.33 6.45
N PRO A 220 3.19 -20.03 5.69
CA PRO A 220 4.60 -20.36 5.97
C PRO A 220 5.29 -19.44 6.99
N ILE A 221 4.69 -18.28 7.26
CA ILE A 221 5.13 -17.32 8.29
C ILE A 221 3.90 -16.81 9.04
N GLN A 222 4.09 -16.35 10.27
CA GLN A 222 3.01 -15.77 11.05
C GLN A 222 2.62 -14.39 10.51
N LEU A 223 1.35 -14.25 10.12
CA LEU A 223 0.76 -13.04 9.56
C LEU A 223 -0.60 -12.77 10.19
N ASP A 224 -0.86 -11.52 10.56
CA ASP A 224 -2.18 -11.03 10.92
C ASP A 224 -2.77 -10.24 9.73
N GLY A 225 -3.93 -10.68 9.27
CA GLY A 225 -4.65 -10.15 8.14
C GLY A 225 -5.65 -9.07 8.53
N TYR A 226 -5.74 -8.05 7.71
CA TYR A 226 -6.66 -6.92 7.82
C TYR A 226 -7.29 -6.66 6.46
N TYR A 227 -8.42 -5.97 6.44
CA TYR A 227 -9.06 -5.56 5.20
C TYR A 227 -9.32 -4.05 5.19
N LEU A 228 -9.45 -3.51 3.99
CA LEU A 228 -10.02 -2.20 3.71
C LEU A 228 -11.18 -2.38 2.73
N TYR A 229 -12.36 -1.85 3.08
CA TYR A 229 -13.49 -1.75 2.17
C TYR A 229 -14.25 -0.44 2.37
N GLY A 230 -14.95 0.03 1.35
CA GLY A 230 -15.69 1.28 1.42
C GLY A 230 -16.43 1.60 0.13
N THR A 231 -17.27 2.62 0.17
CA THR A 231 -17.99 3.07 -1.03
C THR A 231 -17.00 3.62 -2.06
N GLY A 232 -16.97 3.00 -3.25
CA GLY A 232 -16.09 3.41 -4.35
C GLY A 232 -14.64 2.95 -4.19
N VAL A 233 -14.31 2.17 -3.15
CA VAL A 233 -12.98 1.57 -2.95
C VAL A 233 -13.03 0.11 -3.32
N LEU A 234 -12.07 -0.33 -4.15
CA LEU A 234 -11.89 -1.75 -4.41
C LEU A 234 -11.37 -2.43 -3.12
N PRO A 235 -11.96 -3.55 -2.68
CA PRO A 235 -11.48 -4.25 -1.49
C PRO A 235 -9.99 -4.57 -1.58
N SER A 236 -9.29 -4.38 -0.47
CA SER A 236 -7.88 -4.79 -0.35
C SER A 236 -7.63 -5.47 0.99
N TYR A 237 -6.63 -6.36 0.98
CA TYR A 237 -6.24 -7.18 2.11
C TYR A 237 -4.78 -6.93 2.46
N TRP A 238 -4.51 -6.78 3.75
CA TRP A 238 -3.25 -6.29 4.27
C TRP A 238 -2.74 -7.27 5.30
N TRP A 239 -1.52 -7.77 5.15
CA TRP A 239 -0.94 -8.78 6.03
C TRP A 239 0.24 -8.20 6.78
N VAL A 240 0.12 -8.11 8.10
CA VAL A 240 1.13 -7.64 9.03
C VAL A 240 1.94 -8.82 9.53
N GLY A 241 3.27 -8.75 9.40
CA GLY A 241 4.18 -9.74 9.98
C GLY A 241 4.44 -9.48 11.47
N VAL A 242 5.08 -10.43 12.14
CA VAL A 242 5.39 -10.37 13.58
C VAL A 242 6.18 -9.13 14.02
N ASN A 243 6.90 -8.49 13.09
CA ASN A 243 7.67 -7.28 13.34
C ASN A 243 6.84 -5.98 13.22
N GLY A 244 5.53 -6.08 12.99
CA GLY A 244 4.63 -4.94 12.78
C GLY A 244 4.74 -4.31 11.40
N ASP A 245 5.44 -4.95 10.45
CA ASP A 245 5.55 -4.47 9.08
C ASP A 245 4.44 -5.08 8.21
N ILE A 246 3.86 -4.29 7.32
CA ILE A 246 3.02 -4.81 6.24
C ILE A 246 3.91 -5.58 5.25
N VAL A 247 3.71 -6.89 5.19
CA VAL A 247 4.48 -7.82 4.34
C VAL A 247 3.76 -8.05 3.00
N ILE A 248 2.43 -8.11 3.01
CA ILE A 248 1.63 -8.32 1.80
C ILE A 248 0.50 -7.30 1.76
N VAL A 249 0.29 -6.69 0.60
CA VAL A 249 -0.93 -5.93 0.29
C VAL A 249 -1.51 -6.52 -0.98
N SER A 250 -2.70 -7.11 -0.91
CA SER A 250 -3.41 -7.64 -2.08
C SER A 250 -4.59 -6.75 -2.40
N SER A 251 -4.57 -6.15 -3.59
CA SER A 251 -5.69 -5.39 -4.16
C SER A 251 -6.39 -6.22 -5.24
N VAL A 252 -7.29 -5.62 -6.02
CA VAL A 252 -7.92 -6.33 -7.15
C VAL A 252 -6.90 -6.66 -8.24
N PHE A 253 -6.04 -5.71 -8.63
CA PHE A 253 -5.19 -5.88 -9.82
C PHE A 253 -3.81 -6.44 -9.51
N GLU A 254 -3.31 -6.23 -8.30
CA GLU A 254 -1.93 -6.52 -7.94
C GLU A 254 -1.76 -6.83 -6.47
N THR A 255 -0.69 -7.56 -6.19
CA THR A 255 -0.20 -7.87 -4.85
C THR A 255 1.19 -7.26 -4.67
N LEU A 256 1.35 -6.43 -3.65
CA LEU A 256 2.62 -5.91 -3.17
C LEU A 256 3.20 -6.88 -2.15
N VAL A 257 4.45 -7.30 -2.33
CA VAL A 257 5.16 -8.17 -1.39
C VAL A 257 6.44 -7.50 -0.92
N LEU A 258 6.60 -7.34 0.38
CA LEU A 258 7.77 -6.71 0.99
C LEU A 258 9.02 -7.52 0.65
N LYS A 259 10.00 -6.85 0.04
CA LYS A 259 11.25 -7.47 -0.39
C LYS A 259 12.42 -7.03 0.45
N LYS A 260 12.44 -5.75 0.85
CA LYS A 260 13.57 -5.15 1.58
C LYS A 260 13.08 -4.06 2.51
N LYS A 261 13.69 -4.01 3.69
CA LYS A 261 13.55 -2.93 4.66
C LYS A 261 14.92 -2.30 4.91
N VAL A 262 14.97 -0.97 4.92
CA VAL A 262 16.13 -0.20 5.34
C VAL A 262 15.64 0.79 6.39
N GLY A 263 16.17 0.70 7.60
CA GLY A 263 15.91 1.67 8.67
C GLY A 263 17.18 2.42 9.03
N ASP A 264 17.08 3.34 9.98
CA ASP A 264 18.24 3.93 10.64
C ASP A 264 19.18 2.81 11.13
N THR A 265 20.37 2.72 10.54
CA THR A 265 21.48 1.98 11.12
C THR A 265 22.09 2.88 12.17
N SER A 266 21.82 2.58 13.44
CA SER A 266 22.55 3.18 14.57
C SER A 266 24.05 2.98 14.40
#